data_AF-A0A1J3JTL8-F1
#
_entry.id   AF-A0A1J3JTL8-F1
#
_cell.length_a   1.000
_cell.length_b   1.000
_cell.length_c   1.000
_cell.angle_alpha   90.00
_cell.angle_beta   90.00
_cell.angle_gamma   90.00
#
_symmetry.space_group_name_H-M   'P 1'
#
loop_
_entity.id
_entity.type
_entity.pdbx_description
1 polymer ?
#
loop_
_entity_poly.entity_id
_entity_poly.type
_entity_poly.pdbx_seq_one_letter_code
_entity_poly.pdbx_strand_id
1 'polypeptide(L)'
;MAYLSPSPSNSISYNDNSDLDSIRAIVVSINDYILGVISDPEAWISLKQQCIAMLSIEEENTLFEFSSEHSALSNLYWGIESIEASIQPESSEEKKMSRLRNSERMLQMPALLDEQGTTTSGVPNTILVAFSYFYLSIVSYLQGDSFQTTLHFLQSVLVSPEIATTDIAPELCESIFFTRGVSKSDEEIRDVARKYKYRATYYQVMSYGEIHQPPSDSTEKPLRRRPKINKLSETGEFKNLHG
;
A
#
# COMPACT_ATOMS: atom_id res chain seq x y z
N MET A 1 54.20 -19.35 3.24
CA MET A 1 52.96 -20.09 2.90
C MET A 1 51.79 -19.22 3.34
N ALA A 2 51.06 -18.63 2.40
CA ALA A 2 49.83 -17.90 2.65
C ALA A 2 48.73 -18.62 1.87
N TYR A 3 47.70 -19.07 2.58
CA TYR A 3 46.55 -19.77 2.01
C TYR A 3 45.61 -18.73 1.40
N LEU A 4 45.42 -18.80 0.07
CA LEU A 4 44.35 -18.09 -0.63
C LEU A 4 43.06 -18.92 -0.44
N SER A 5 42.12 -18.40 0.35
CA SER A 5 40.76 -18.93 0.42
C SER A 5 40.00 -18.58 -0.86
N PRO A 6 39.18 -19.49 -1.43
CA PRO A 6 38.35 -19.16 -2.57
C PRO A 6 37.15 -18.33 -2.12
N SER A 7 36.84 -17.27 -2.88
CA SER A 7 35.60 -16.50 -2.75
C SER A 7 34.40 -17.42 -3.06
N PRO A 8 33.32 -17.37 -2.28
CA PRO A 8 32.11 -18.10 -2.63
C PRO A 8 31.43 -17.42 -3.82
N SER A 9 31.37 -18.13 -4.94
CA SER A 9 30.59 -17.74 -6.11
C SER A 9 29.11 -17.71 -5.75
N ASN A 10 28.57 -16.51 -5.52
CA ASN A 10 27.13 -16.27 -5.55
C ASN A 10 26.63 -16.47 -6.97
N SER A 11 25.91 -17.56 -7.21
CA SER A 11 25.01 -17.67 -8.36
C SER A 11 23.69 -18.27 -7.89
N ILE A 12 22.91 -17.49 -7.14
CA ILE A 12 21.48 -17.74 -7.03
C ILE A 12 20.88 -17.24 -8.34
N SER A 13 20.64 -18.16 -9.25
CA SER A 13 19.85 -17.92 -10.46
C SER A 13 18.40 -17.66 -10.03
N TYR A 14 18.06 -16.41 -9.75
CA TYR A 14 16.69 -16.00 -9.49
C TYR A 14 15.89 -16.10 -10.79
N ASN A 15 14.80 -16.86 -10.77
CA ASN A 15 13.84 -16.92 -11.86
C ASN A 15 12.94 -15.66 -11.80
N ASP A 16 13.54 -14.49 -12.04
CA ASP A 16 12.97 -13.15 -11.74
C ASP A 16 11.58 -12.91 -12.34
N ASN A 17 11.31 -13.42 -13.54
CA ASN A 17 10.03 -13.19 -14.22
C ASN A 17 8.86 -13.88 -13.51
N SER A 18 9.06 -15.12 -13.02
CA SER A 18 8.01 -15.87 -12.31
C SER A 18 7.65 -15.27 -10.95
N ASP A 19 8.63 -14.61 -10.32
CA ASP A 19 8.45 -13.96 -9.04
C ASP A 19 7.72 -12.62 -9.18
N LEU A 20 8.09 -11.84 -10.19
CA LEU A 20 7.41 -10.61 -10.57
C LEU A 20 5.93 -10.84 -10.88
N ASP A 21 5.62 -11.86 -11.68
CA ASP A 21 4.24 -12.17 -12.04
C ASP A 21 3.42 -12.63 -10.82
N SER A 22 4.06 -13.35 -9.89
CA SER A 22 3.44 -13.75 -8.62
C SER A 22 3.12 -12.55 -7.73
N ILE A 23 4.04 -11.58 -7.63
CA ILE A 23 3.78 -10.34 -6.86
C ILE A 23 2.70 -9.49 -7.52
N ARG A 24 2.77 -9.30 -8.85
CA ARG A 24 1.73 -8.56 -9.57
C ARG A 24 0.35 -9.17 -9.36
N ALA A 25 0.26 -10.51 -9.44
CA ALA A 25 -0.98 -11.22 -9.19
C ALA A 25 -1.54 -10.93 -7.79
N ILE A 26 -0.68 -10.92 -6.76
CA ILE A 26 -1.11 -10.64 -5.38
C ILE A 26 -1.53 -9.19 -5.19
N VAL A 27 -0.80 -8.23 -5.77
CA VAL A 27 -1.19 -6.82 -5.74
C VAL A 27 -2.58 -6.66 -6.36
N VAL A 28 -2.81 -7.27 -7.52
CA VAL A 28 -4.13 -7.24 -8.18
C VAL A 28 -5.20 -7.91 -7.31
N SER A 29 -4.99 -9.14 -6.83
CA SER A 29 -5.98 -9.86 -6.03
C SER A 29 -6.38 -9.11 -4.75
N ILE A 30 -5.42 -8.52 -4.05
CA ILE A 30 -5.72 -7.74 -2.83
C ILE A 30 -6.49 -6.46 -3.20
N ASN A 31 -6.07 -5.73 -4.23
CA ASN A 31 -6.73 -4.50 -4.64
C ASN A 31 -8.15 -4.76 -5.16
N ASP A 32 -8.36 -5.85 -5.91
CA ASP A 32 -9.68 -6.27 -6.40
C ASP A 32 -10.61 -6.66 -5.25
N TYR A 33 -10.10 -7.35 -4.23
CA TYR A 33 -10.86 -7.65 -3.02
C TYR A 33 -11.28 -6.36 -2.30
N ILE A 34 -10.36 -5.42 -2.10
CA ILE A 34 -10.65 -4.14 -1.44
C ILE A 34 -11.70 -3.36 -2.24
N LEU A 35 -11.57 -3.32 -3.57
CA LEU A 35 -12.57 -2.70 -4.45
C LEU A 35 -13.95 -3.35 -4.28
N GLY A 36 -14.01 -4.68 -4.22
CA GLY A 36 -15.23 -5.43 -3.98
C GLY A 36 -15.92 -5.01 -2.68
N VAL A 37 -15.16 -4.93 -1.58
CA VAL A 37 -15.67 -4.53 -0.27
C VAL A 37 -16.22 -3.10 -0.28
N ILE A 38 -15.51 -2.13 -0.86
CA ILE A 38 -15.96 -0.72 -0.84
C ILE A 38 -17.09 -0.43 -1.83
N SER A 39 -17.26 -1.27 -2.86
CA SER A 39 -18.28 -1.09 -3.90
C SER A 39 -19.62 -1.71 -3.50
N ASP A 40 -19.63 -2.61 -2.52
CA ASP A 40 -20.80 -3.29 -2.01
C ASP A 40 -21.14 -2.80 -0.59
N PRO A 41 -22.24 -2.02 -0.42
CA PRO A 41 -22.68 -1.56 0.90
C PRO A 41 -22.93 -2.69 1.89
N GLU A 42 -23.42 -3.85 1.45
CA GLU A 42 -23.66 -5.00 2.34
C GLU A 42 -22.34 -5.57 2.83
N ALA A 43 -21.35 -5.75 1.94
CA ALA A 43 -20.01 -6.20 2.30
C ALA A 43 -19.31 -5.23 3.28
N TRP A 44 -19.41 -3.92 3.03
CA TRP A 44 -18.87 -2.89 3.94
C TRP A 44 -19.51 -2.97 5.34
N ILE A 45 -20.85 -3.06 5.41
CA ILE A 45 -21.58 -3.14 6.67
C ILE A 45 -21.21 -4.41 7.44
N SER A 46 -21.17 -5.56 6.76
CA SER A 46 -20.78 -6.84 7.39
C SER A 46 -19.37 -6.79 7.95
N LEU A 47 -18.40 -6.27 7.19
CA LEU A 47 -17.02 -6.11 7.64
C LEU A 47 -16.91 -5.20 8.88
N LYS A 48 -17.63 -4.07 8.88
CA LYS A 48 -17.66 -3.13 10.00
C LYS A 48 -18.27 -3.77 11.25
N GLN A 49 -19.37 -4.50 11.09
CA GLN A 49 -20.01 -5.23 12.19
C GLN A 49 -19.10 -6.31 12.77
N GLN A 50 -18.40 -7.06 11.91
CA GLN A 50 -17.43 -8.07 12.34
C GLN A 50 -16.31 -7.44 13.17
N CYS A 51 -15.77 -6.31 12.72
CA CYS A 51 -14.78 -5.55 13.47
C CYS A 51 -15.34 -5.13 14.84
N ILE A 52 -16.51 -4.50 14.90
CA ILE A 52 -17.11 -4.01 16.16
C ILE A 52 -17.39 -5.16 17.13
N ALA A 53 -17.88 -6.30 16.65
CA ALA A 53 -18.14 -7.48 17.47
C ALA A 53 -16.87 -7.99 18.15
N MET A 54 -15.74 -8.06 17.42
CA MET A 54 -14.45 -8.45 17.99
C MET A 54 -13.84 -7.42 18.94
N LEU A 55 -14.22 -6.14 18.83
CA LEU A 55 -13.82 -5.10 19.78
C LEU A 55 -14.65 -5.13 21.07
N SER A 56 -15.78 -5.85 21.08
CA SER A 56 -16.78 -5.83 22.17
C SER A 56 -16.73 -7.10 23.03
N ILE A 57 -15.55 -7.71 23.17
CA ILE A 57 -15.39 -8.93 23.98
C ILE A 57 -15.59 -8.57 25.47
N GLU A 58 -16.78 -8.96 25.94
CA GLU A 58 -17.27 -9.04 27.33
C GLU A 58 -17.41 -7.72 28.11
N GLU A 59 -18.48 -6.96 27.85
CA GLU A 59 -19.35 -6.47 28.95
C GLU A 59 -20.72 -6.00 28.41
N GLU A 60 -21.78 -6.66 28.87
CA GLU A 60 -23.18 -6.20 28.75
C GLU A 60 -23.30 -4.78 29.30
N ASN A 61 -23.85 -3.88 28.50
CA ASN A 61 -24.15 -2.48 28.83
C ASN A 61 -22.96 -1.54 28.96
N THR A 62 -22.45 -1.05 27.83
CA THR A 62 -22.49 0.41 27.63
C THR A 62 -22.33 0.74 26.15
N LEU A 63 -23.27 1.56 25.67
CA LEU A 63 -23.12 2.33 24.46
C LEU A 63 -21.92 3.26 24.63
N PHE A 64 -20.73 2.76 24.29
CA PHE A 64 -19.48 3.46 23.98
C PHE A 64 -19.36 4.89 24.59
N GLU A 65 -19.31 4.99 25.93
CA GLU A 65 -18.90 6.23 26.56
C GLU A 65 -17.37 6.27 26.49
N PHE A 66 -16.83 6.88 25.44
CA PHE A 66 -15.39 7.06 25.25
C PHE A 66 -14.79 7.88 26.40
N SER A 67 -14.43 7.22 27.50
CA SER A 67 -13.48 7.79 28.45
C SER A 67 -12.11 7.89 27.76
N SER A 68 -11.30 8.88 28.13
CA SER A 68 -9.98 9.15 27.54
C SER A 68 -8.98 7.98 27.62
N GLU A 69 -9.32 6.93 28.36
CA GLU A 69 -8.55 5.70 28.53
C GLU A 69 -8.71 4.73 27.33
N HIS A 70 -9.64 5.01 26.41
CA HIS A 70 -9.94 4.19 25.22
C HIS A 70 -9.42 4.79 23.90
N SER A 71 -8.33 5.56 23.94
CA SER A 71 -7.87 6.34 22.77
C SER A 71 -7.61 5.47 21.52
N ALA A 72 -7.09 4.25 21.67
CA ALA A 72 -6.85 3.34 20.55
C ALA A 72 -8.14 2.84 19.89
N LEU A 73 -9.13 2.42 20.69
CA LEU A 73 -10.44 2.01 20.17
C LEU A 73 -11.19 3.18 19.52
N SER A 74 -11.14 4.35 20.15
CA SER A 74 -11.72 5.59 19.61
C SER A 74 -11.15 5.91 18.25
N ASN A 75 -9.82 5.87 18.13
CA ASN A 75 -9.12 6.14 16.90
C ASN A 75 -9.45 5.09 15.82
N LEU A 76 -9.54 3.80 16.17
CA LEU A 76 -9.97 2.77 15.22
C LEU A 76 -11.39 3.05 14.72
N TYR A 77 -12.34 3.27 15.62
CA TYR A 77 -13.74 3.55 15.29
C TYR A 77 -13.88 4.78 14.40
N TRP A 78 -13.37 5.94 14.84
CA TRP A 78 -13.48 7.18 14.06
C TRP A 78 -12.68 7.14 12.75
N GLY A 79 -11.61 6.35 12.72
CA GLY A 79 -10.88 6.05 11.49
C GLY A 79 -11.77 5.37 10.46
N ILE A 80 -12.52 4.34 10.86
CA ILE A 80 -13.47 3.60 10.01
C ILE A 80 -14.63 4.49 9.57
N GLU A 81 -15.24 5.24 10.48
CA GLU A 81 -16.31 6.21 10.14
C GLU A 81 -15.85 7.24 9.10
N SER A 82 -14.59 7.68 9.20
CA SER A 82 -14.01 8.63 8.26
C SER A 82 -13.79 8.01 6.86
N ILE A 83 -13.52 6.70 6.77
CA ILE A 83 -13.50 5.97 5.49
C ILE A 83 -14.91 5.90 4.91
N GLU A 84 -15.88 5.48 5.70
CA GLU A 84 -17.28 5.36 5.27
C GLU A 84 -17.80 6.68 4.70
N ALA A 85 -17.53 7.78 5.39
CA ALA A 85 -17.88 9.11 4.89
C ALA A 85 -17.16 9.46 3.58
N SER A 86 -15.95 8.94 3.33
CA SER A 86 -15.19 9.22 2.10
C SER A 86 -15.69 8.45 0.87
N ILE A 87 -16.32 7.29 1.06
CA ILE A 87 -16.87 6.46 -0.03
C ILE A 87 -18.27 6.90 -0.46
N GLN A 88 -18.93 7.81 0.28
CA GLN A 88 -20.24 8.34 -0.08
C GLN A 88 -20.21 9.16 -1.39
N PRO A 89 -21.21 8.99 -2.27
CA PRO A 89 -21.21 9.57 -3.62
C PRO A 89 -21.30 11.11 -3.64
N GLU A 90 -21.81 11.75 -2.58
CA GLU A 90 -22.04 13.20 -2.51
C GLU A 90 -20.80 14.02 -2.10
N SER A 91 -19.66 13.38 -1.84
CA SER A 91 -18.45 14.07 -1.37
C SER A 91 -17.62 14.63 -2.53
N SER A 92 -17.17 15.89 -2.43
CA SER A 92 -16.16 16.43 -3.34
C SER A 92 -14.82 15.72 -3.13
N GLU A 93 -13.99 15.65 -4.17
CA GLU A 93 -12.67 14.99 -4.11
C GLU A 93 -11.78 15.56 -2.99
N GLU A 94 -11.76 16.89 -2.80
CA GLU A 94 -11.04 17.52 -1.70
C GLU A 94 -11.52 17.04 -0.31
N LYS A 95 -12.84 16.92 -0.12
CA LYS A 95 -13.41 16.41 1.13
C LYS A 95 -13.08 14.93 1.33
N LYS A 96 -13.12 14.13 0.25
CA LYS A 96 -12.72 12.72 0.30
C LYS A 96 -11.26 12.59 0.74
N MET A 97 -10.35 13.32 0.08
CA MET A 97 -8.93 13.31 0.44
C MET A 97 -8.68 13.78 1.88
N SER A 98 -9.38 14.81 2.35
CA SER A 98 -9.28 15.27 3.73
C SER A 98 -9.76 14.21 4.74
N ARG A 99 -10.87 13.51 4.43
CA ARG A 99 -11.40 12.41 5.25
C ARG A 99 -10.46 11.21 5.28
N LEU A 100 -9.85 10.86 4.14
CA LEU A 100 -8.86 9.79 4.06
C LEU A 100 -7.62 10.11 4.87
N ARG A 101 -7.08 11.33 4.77
CA ARG A 101 -5.92 11.77 5.59
C ARG A 101 -6.24 11.77 7.09
N ASN A 102 -7.47 12.11 7.47
CA ASN A 102 -7.90 12.03 8.86
C ASN A 102 -7.99 10.58 9.33
N SER A 103 -8.61 9.71 8.51
CA SER A 103 -8.72 8.28 8.77
C SER A 103 -7.33 7.64 8.96
N GLU A 104 -6.40 7.91 8.06
CA GLU A 104 -5.03 7.40 8.12
C GLU A 104 -4.35 7.73 9.45
N ARG A 105 -4.42 8.99 9.89
CA ARG A 105 -3.84 9.43 11.17
C ARG A 105 -4.47 8.74 12.37
N MET A 106 -5.80 8.56 12.34
CA MET A 106 -6.51 7.88 13.40
C MET A 106 -6.09 6.41 13.45
N LEU A 107 -6.12 5.70 12.32
CA LEU A 107 -5.78 4.28 12.24
C LEU A 107 -4.29 3.97 12.53
N GLN A 108 -3.38 4.93 12.29
CA GLN A 108 -1.97 4.79 12.66
C GLN A 108 -1.77 4.65 14.18
N MET A 109 -2.62 5.25 15.01
CA MET A 109 -2.48 5.19 16.47
C MET A 109 -2.63 3.76 17.02
N PRO A 110 -3.73 3.02 16.76
CA PRO A 110 -3.85 1.62 17.16
C PRO A 110 -2.90 0.69 16.39
N ALA A 111 -2.47 1.03 15.17
CA ALA A 111 -1.47 0.23 14.42
C ALA A 111 -0.06 0.25 15.04
N LEU A 112 0.25 1.22 15.91
CA LEU A 112 1.53 1.36 16.60
C LEU A 112 1.55 0.71 18.00
N LEU A 113 0.45 0.09 18.42
CA LEU A 113 0.44 -0.67 19.66
C LEU A 113 1.42 -1.83 19.58
N ASP A 114 2.03 -2.17 20.72
CA ASP A 114 2.84 -3.37 20.83
C ASP A 114 1.94 -4.60 20.63
N GLU A 115 2.21 -5.35 19.56
CA GLU A 115 1.51 -6.59 19.22
C GLU A 115 1.67 -7.66 20.32
N GLN A 116 2.78 -7.61 21.07
CA GLN A 116 3.01 -8.48 22.23
C GLN A 116 2.36 -7.94 23.51
N GLY A 117 1.82 -6.72 23.47
CA GLY A 117 1.04 -6.16 24.56
C GLY A 117 -0.26 -6.94 24.77
N THR A 118 -0.55 -7.28 26.02
CA THR A 118 -1.65 -8.21 26.35
C THR A 118 -3.02 -7.69 25.91
N THR A 119 -3.40 -6.48 26.34
CA THR A 119 -4.69 -5.85 25.99
C THR A 119 -4.61 -4.32 26.10
N THR A 120 -5.42 -3.64 25.29
CA THR A 120 -5.77 -2.22 25.45
C THR A 120 -7.27 -2.14 25.69
N SER A 121 -7.64 -1.64 26.87
CA SER A 121 -9.04 -1.49 27.26
C SER A 121 -9.86 -2.79 27.15
N GLY A 122 -9.28 -3.91 27.55
CA GLY A 122 -9.94 -5.23 27.49
C GLY A 122 -9.83 -5.93 26.13
N VAL A 123 -9.43 -5.24 25.06
CA VAL A 123 -9.27 -5.84 23.73
C VAL A 123 -7.81 -6.24 23.49
N PRO A 124 -7.52 -7.47 23.01
CA PRO A 124 -6.18 -7.85 22.61
C PRO A 124 -5.58 -6.90 21.57
N ASN A 125 -4.33 -6.48 21.78
CA ASN A 125 -3.67 -5.54 20.86
C ASN A 125 -3.54 -6.14 19.45
N THR A 126 -3.37 -7.46 19.34
CA THR A 126 -3.33 -8.16 18.05
C THR A 126 -4.59 -7.92 17.21
N ILE A 127 -5.78 -7.87 17.83
CA ILE A 127 -7.04 -7.55 17.13
C ILE A 127 -7.01 -6.10 16.64
N LEU A 128 -6.70 -5.16 17.54
CA LEU A 128 -6.66 -3.73 17.22
C LEU A 128 -5.67 -3.44 16.09
N VAL A 129 -4.45 -3.96 16.20
CA VAL A 129 -3.38 -3.75 15.22
C VAL A 129 -3.74 -4.41 13.88
N ALA A 130 -4.26 -5.64 13.88
CA ALA A 130 -4.65 -6.34 12.64
C ALA A 130 -5.74 -5.57 11.88
N PHE A 131 -6.81 -5.13 12.56
CA PHE A 131 -7.85 -4.31 11.93
C PHE A 131 -7.33 -2.95 11.47
N SER A 132 -6.45 -2.32 12.25
CA SER A 132 -5.88 -1.02 11.88
C SER A 132 -5.11 -1.11 10.57
N TYR A 133 -4.25 -2.12 10.42
CA TYR A 133 -3.53 -2.35 9.16
C TYR A 133 -4.47 -2.73 8.01
N PHE A 134 -5.52 -3.50 8.27
CA PHE A 134 -6.49 -3.81 7.24
C PHE A 134 -7.24 -2.56 6.76
N TYR A 135 -7.77 -1.72 7.65
CA TYR A 135 -8.44 -0.48 7.24
C TYR A 135 -7.45 0.55 6.62
N LEU A 136 -6.18 0.56 7.02
CA LEU A 136 -5.13 1.33 6.33
C LEU A 136 -4.92 0.86 4.88
N SER A 137 -5.13 -0.43 4.59
CA SER A 137 -5.09 -0.93 3.21
C SER A 137 -6.22 -0.35 2.35
N ILE A 138 -7.41 -0.20 2.93
CA ILE A 138 -8.57 0.46 2.29
C ILE A 138 -8.29 1.94 2.08
N VAL A 139 -7.73 2.64 3.08
CA VAL A 139 -7.33 4.05 2.94
C VAL A 139 -6.33 4.21 1.79
N SER A 140 -5.30 3.37 1.73
CA SER A 140 -4.28 3.42 0.68
C SER A 140 -4.87 3.16 -0.70
N TYR A 141 -5.86 2.26 -0.77
CA TYR A 141 -6.55 1.95 -2.03
C TYR A 141 -7.32 3.17 -2.53
N LEU A 142 -8.07 3.82 -1.64
CA LEU A 142 -8.83 5.04 -1.94
C LEU A 142 -7.93 6.24 -2.24
N GLN A 143 -6.68 6.22 -1.77
CA GLN A 143 -5.64 7.21 -2.12
C GLN A 143 -4.92 6.88 -3.44
N GLY A 144 -5.16 5.71 -4.04
CA GLY A 144 -4.58 5.28 -5.31
C GLY A 144 -3.21 4.60 -5.20
N ASP A 145 -2.81 4.14 -4.00
CA ASP A 145 -1.52 3.45 -3.78
C ASP A 145 -1.72 1.94 -3.60
N SER A 146 -1.78 1.23 -4.73
CA SER A 146 -1.98 -0.22 -4.77
C SER A 146 -0.90 -1.05 -4.07
N PHE A 147 0.34 -0.56 -4.07
CA PHE A 147 1.45 -1.22 -3.38
C PHE A 147 1.31 -1.04 -1.87
N GLN A 148 1.02 0.18 -1.41
CA GLN A 148 0.82 0.44 0.01
C GLN A 148 -0.42 -0.29 0.55
N THR A 149 -1.50 -0.39 -0.23
CA THR A 149 -2.64 -1.27 0.06
C THR A 149 -2.18 -2.70 0.32
N THR A 150 -1.38 -3.25 -0.58
CA THR A 150 -0.84 -4.61 -0.46
C THR A 150 0.03 -4.77 0.79
N LEU A 151 0.93 -3.81 1.06
CA LEU A 151 1.82 -3.86 2.22
C LEU A 151 1.06 -3.79 3.55
N HIS A 152 0.03 -2.96 3.63
CA HIS A 152 -0.84 -2.86 4.82
C HIS A 152 -1.67 -4.12 5.01
N PHE A 153 -2.27 -4.67 3.94
CA PHE A 153 -3.00 -5.94 4.03
C PHE A 153 -2.09 -7.07 4.52
N LEU A 154 -0.90 -7.22 3.92
CA LEU A 154 0.06 -8.23 4.35
C LEU A 154 0.54 -7.99 5.78
N GLN A 155 0.64 -6.74 6.25
CA GLN A 155 0.94 -6.47 7.65
C GLN A 155 -0.20 -6.90 8.58
N SER A 156 -1.46 -6.74 8.19
CA SER A 156 -2.61 -7.27 8.95
C SER A 156 -2.51 -8.79 9.13
N VAL A 157 -2.23 -9.52 8.04
CA VAL A 157 -1.98 -10.98 8.07
C VAL A 157 -0.78 -11.31 8.97
N LEU A 158 0.28 -10.53 8.90
CA LEU A 158 1.48 -10.74 9.72
C LEU A 158 1.27 -10.50 11.20
N VAL A 159 0.29 -9.69 11.60
CA VAL A 159 -0.06 -9.45 12.99
C VAL A 159 -0.87 -10.62 13.51
N SER A 160 -1.94 -10.97 12.80
CA SER A 160 -2.86 -12.05 13.17
C SER A 160 -3.35 -12.82 11.94
N PRO A 161 -2.67 -13.92 11.56
CA PRO A 161 -3.08 -14.79 10.47
C PRO A 161 -4.48 -15.34 10.69
N GLU A 162 -4.78 -15.79 11.91
CA GLU A 162 -6.10 -16.28 12.30
C GLU A 162 -7.19 -15.28 11.90
N ILE A 163 -7.19 -14.07 12.48
CA ILE A 163 -8.18 -13.01 12.21
C ILE A 163 -8.24 -12.68 10.71
N ALA A 164 -7.09 -12.60 10.04
CA ALA A 164 -7.06 -12.29 8.61
C ALA A 164 -7.77 -13.37 7.76
N THR A 165 -7.64 -14.64 8.16
CA THR A 165 -8.16 -15.81 7.44
C THR A 165 -9.58 -16.19 7.84
N THR A 166 -10.07 -15.76 9.01
CA THR A 166 -11.41 -16.11 9.51
C THR A 166 -12.39 -14.95 9.43
N ASP A 167 -11.92 -13.72 9.64
CA ASP A 167 -12.81 -12.58 9.89
C ASP A 167 -12.66 -11.44 8.89
N ILE A 168 -11.44 -11.18 8.43
CA ILE A 168 -11.18 -10.05 7.53
C ILE A 168 -11.45 -10.45 6.08
N ALA A 169 -10.68 -11.40 5.54
CA ALA A 169 -10.76 -11.75 4.13
C ALA A 169 -10.56 -13.25 3.89
N PRO A 170 -11.47 -14.12 4.36
CA PRO A 170 -11.29 -15.56 4.30
C PRO A 170 -11.01 -16.09 2.90
N GLU A 171 -11.81 -15.68 1.91
CA GLU A 171 -11.72 -16.17 0.53
C GLU A 171 -10.43 -15.70 -0.16
N LEU A 172 -10.04 -14.44 0.09
CA LEU A 172 -8.79 -13.89 -0.43
C LEU A 172 -7.59 -14.62 0.18
N CYS A 173 -7.59 -14.78 1.51
CA CYS A 173 -6.53 -15.48 2.22
C CYS A 173 -6.43 -16.94 1.78
N GLU A 174 -7.56 -17.62 1.56
CA GLU A 174 -7.60 -18.98 0.98
C GLU A 174 -6.85 -19.02 -0.35
N SER A 175 -7.15 -18.07 -1.25
CA SER A 175 -6.55 -18.02 -2.59
C SER A 175 -5.04 -17.71 -2.59
N ILE A 176 -4.54 -16.92 -1.64
CA ILE A 176 -3.15 -16.48 -1.58
C ILE A 176 -2.28 -17.45 -0.79
N PHE A 177 -2.78 -17.89 0.37
CA PHE A 177 -1.97 -18.59 1.36
C PHE A 177 -2.18 -20.08 1.34
N PHE A 178 -3.34 -20.58 0.94
CA PHE A 178 -3.64 -22.01 1.06
C PHE A 178 -3.46 -22.74 -0.26
N THR A 179 -3.05 -24.00 -0.15
CA THR A 179 -3.11 -24.95 -1.26
C THR A 179 -4.23 -25.91 -0.94
N ARG A 180 -5.11 -26.16 -1.89
CA ARG A 180 -6.33 -26.95 -1.69
C ARG A 180 -6.01 -28.28 -1.00
N GLY A 181 -6.57 -28.50 0.20
CA GLY A 181 -6.40 -29.72 0.98
C GLY A 181 -5.19 -29.75 1.92
N VAL A 182 -4.46 -28.64 2.10
CA VAL A 182 -3.35 -28.53 3.05
C VAL A 182 -3.67 -27.44 4.08
N SER A 183 -3.88 -27.85 5.34
CA SER A 183 -3.94 -26.91 6.47
C SER A 183 -2.55 -26.30 6.69
N LYS A 184 -2.48 -24.97 6.78
CA LYS A 184 -1.27 -24.26 7.18
C LYS A 184 -1.40 -23.75 8.59
N SER A 185 -0.30 -23.80 9.32
CA SER A 185 -0.14 -23.10 10.60
C SER A 185 0.00 -21.60 10.39
N ASP A 186 -0.31 -20.81 11.42
CA ASP A 186 -0.10 -19.37 11.45
C ASP A 186 1.33 -18.97 11.06
N GLU A 187 2.34 -19.74 11.48
CA GLU A 187 3.73 -19.42 11.17
C GLU A 187 4.04 -19.61 9.68
N GLU A 188 3.47 -20.63 9.04
CA GLU A 188 3.61 -20.81 7.59
C GLU A 188 2.91 -19.69 6.79
N ILE A 189 1.77 -19.21 7.29
CA ILE A 189 1.08 -18.06 6.70
C ILE A 189 1.94 -16.80 6.88
N ARG A 190 2.53 -16.58 8.06
CA ARG A 190 3.46 -15.47 8.33
C ARG A 190 4.70 -15.54 7.43
N ASP A 191 5.27 -16.72 7.21
CA ASP A 191 6.41 -16.90 6.31
C ASP A 191 6.07 -16.47 4.88
N VAL A 192 4.92 -16.90 4.36
CA VAL A 192 4.45 -16.53 3.03
C VAL A 192 4.17 -15.03 2.95
N ALA A 193 3.49 -14.45 3.94
CA ALA A 193 3.21 -13.02 3.99
C ALA A 193 4.50 -12.18 4.09
N ARG A 194 5.49 -12.57 4.90
CA ARG A 194 6.81 -11.92 5.00
C ARG A 194 7.52 -11.93 3.65
N LYS A 195 7.51 -13.08 2.96
CA LYS A 195 8.11 -13.24 1.64
C LYS A 195 7.46 -12.32 0.61
N TYR A 196 6.13 -12.27 0.56
CA TYR A 196 5.42 -11.38 -0.35
C TYR A 196 5.65 -9.91 -0.02
N LYS A 197 5.65 -9.54 1.27
CA LYS A 197 5.89 -8.16 1.71
C LYS A 197 7.30 -7.70 1.30
N TYR A 198 8.32 -8.51 1.57
CA TYR A 198 9.70 -8.21 1.18
C TYR A 198 9.84 -8.00 -0.34
N ARG A 199 9.25 -8.90 -1.13
CA ARG A 199 9.31 -8.85 -2.59
C ARG A 199 8.53 -7.65 -3.15
N ALA A 200 7.34 -7.36 -2.63
CA ALA A 200 6.57 -6.19 -3.01
C ALA A 200 7.34 -4.89 -2.75
N THR A 201 7.99 -4.76 -1.59
CA THR A 201 8.86 -3.61 -1.29
C THR A 201 10.06 -3.53 -2.24
N TYR A 202 10.73 -4.65 -2.51
CA TYR A 202 11.84 -4.69 -3.47
C TYR A 202 11.40 -4.22 -4.87
N TYR A 203 10.29 -4.74 -5.38
CA TYR A 203 9.78 -4.35 -6.70
C TYR A 203 9.29 -2.91 -6.76
N GLN A 204 8.66 -2.42 -5.69
CA GLN A 204 8.31 -1.02 -5.57
C GLN A 204 9.58 -0.15 -5.73
N VAL A 205 10.65 -0.43 -4.99
CA VAL A 205 11.93 0.30 -5.08
C VAL A 205 12.59 0.18 -6.47
N MET A 206 12.59 -1.00 -7.08
CA MET A 206 13.17 -1.20 -8.42
C MET A 206 12.40 -0.46 -9.51
N SER A 207 11.07 -0.52 -9.48
CA SER A 207 10.22 0.20 -10.45
C SER A 207 10.38 1.72 -10.37
N TYR A 208 10.62 2.27 -9.17
CA TYR A 208 10.96 3.69 -9.01
C TYR A 208 12.26 4.07 -9.76
N GLY A 209 13.24 3.16 -9.81
CA GLY A 209 14.49 3.38 -10.55
C GLY A 209 14.34 3.36 -12.08
N GLU A 210 13.40 2.58 -12.60
CA GLU A 210 13.11 2.48 -14.04
C GLU A 210 12.32 3.69 -14.55
N ILE A 211 11.35 4.19 -13.78
CA ILE A 211 10.51 5.36 -14.14
C ILE A 211 11.33 6.66 -14.20
N HIS A 212 12.44 6.73 -13.46
CA HIS A 212 13.30 7.92 -13.37
C HIS A 212 14.63 7.81 -14.13
N GLN A 213 14.74 6.87 -15.08
CA GLN A 213 15.89 6.85 -15.98
C GLN A 213 15.91 8.12 -16.84
N PRO A 214 16.99 8.93 -16.83
CA PRO A 214 17.13 10.03 -17.76
C PRO A 214 17.10 9.49 -19.20
N PRO A 215 16.50 10.22 -20.16
CA PRO A 215 16.39 9.74 -21.53
C PRO A 215 17.78 9.39 -22.05
N SER A 216 17.98 8.13 -22.46
CA SER A 216 19.25 7.68 -22.99
C SER A 216 19.55 8.44 -24.27
N ASP A 217 20.57 9.30 -24.22
CA ASP A 217 21.06 10.07 -25.35
C ASP A 217 21.77 9.11 -26.32
N SER A 218 21.00 8.52 -27.25
CA SER A 218 21.56 7.71 -28.32
C SER A 218 20.68 7.75 -29.57
N THR A 219 20.73 8.88 -30.28
CA THR A 219 20.71 8.84 -31.76
C THR A 219 21.33 10.12 -32.32
N GLU A 220 22.65 10.21 -32.32
CA GLU A 220 23.35 11.07 -33.29
C GLU A 220 23.04 10.55 -34.71
N LYS A 221 22.08 11.16 -35.39
CA LYS A 221 22.02 11.15 -36.85
C LYS A 221 22.91 12.29 -37.36
N PRO A 222 23.87 12.06 -38.27
CA PRO A 222 24.73 13.13 -38.75
C PRO A 222 23.90 14.16 -39.53
N LEU A 223 23.87 15.40 -39.05
CA LEU A 223 23.28 16.53 -39.76
C LEU A 223 23.96 16.70 -41.13
N ARG A 224 23.20 16.47 -42.21
CA ARG A 224 23.57 16.93 -43.56
C ARG A 224 23.71 18.45 -43.53
N ARG A 225 24.95 18.92 -43.70
CA ARG A 225 25.32 20.33 -43.86
C ARG A 225 24.53 20.98 -45.00
N ARG A 226 23.81 22.08 -44.72
CA ARG A 226 23.39 23.05 -45.75
C ARG A 226 24.48 24.15 -45.89
N PRO A 227 24.72 24.70 -47.08
CA PRO A 227 25.76 25.72 -47.28
C PRO A 227 25.30 27.08 -46.74
N LYS A 228 26.26 27.83 -46.16
CA LYS A 228 26.09 29.22 -45.70
C LYS A 228 25.99 30.17 -46.89
N ILE A 229 24.96 31.01 -46.91
CA ILE A 229 24.91 32.22 -47.75
C ILE A 229 25.46 33.37 -46.92
N ASN A 230 26.58 33.94 -47.37
CA ASN A 230 27.19 35.14 -46.80
C ASN A 230 26.38 36.38 -47.17
N LYS A 231 26.14 37.28 -46.20
CA LYS A 231 26.07 38.71 -46.47
C LYS A 231 26.97 39.44 -45.48
N LEU A 232 28.10 39.90 -46.01
CA LEU A 232 28.95 40.91 -45.39
C LEU A 232 28.23 42.26 -45.43
N SER A 233 28.31 42.96 -44.32
CA SER A 233 28.08 44.39 -44.13
C SER A 233 29.17 45.23 -44.79
N GLU A 234 28.83 46.44 -45.24
CA GLU A 234 29.64 47.69 -45.19
C GLU A 234 28.79 48.79 -45.86
N THR A 235 28.16 49.72 -45.12
CA THR A 235 28.64 51.02 -44.60
C THR A 235 28.86 52.13 -45.65
N GLY A 236 28.24 53.29 -45.37
CA GLY A 236 28.56 54.62 -45.90
C GLY A 236 27.76 55.01 -47.14
N GLU A 237 27.30 56.24 -47.37
CA GLU A 237 27.32 57.48 -46.61
C GLU A 237 26.52 58.52 -47.45
N PHE A 238 26.07 59.61 -46.82
CA PHE A 238 25.68 60.92 -47.39
C PHE A 238 24.28 61.21 -48.01
N LYS A 239 23.58 62.07 -47.26
CA LYS A 239 23.06 63.42 -47.60
C LYS A 239 21.88 63.59 -48.59
N ASN A 240 20.82 64.13 -47.98
CA ASN A 240 20.16 65.41 -48.29
C ASN A 240 19.14 65.53 -49.43
N LEU A 241 18.15 66.37 -49.08
CA LEU A 241 17.40 67.38 -49.86
C LEU A 241 16.03 66.99 -50.43
N HIS A 242 15.02 67.57 -49.75
CA HIS A 242 13.91 68.39 -50.28
C HIS A 242 12.83 67.72 -51.12
N GLY A 243 11.58 68.02 -50.74
CA GLY A 243 10.37 67.87 -51.54
C GLY A 243 9.21 67.40 -50.70
#